data_AF-A0A946DDM7-F1
#
_entry.id   AF-A0A946DDM7-F1
#
_cell.length_a   1.000
_cell.length_b   1.000
_cell.length_c   1.000
_cell.angle_alpha   90.00
_cell.angle_beta   90.00
_cell.angle_gamma   90.00
#
_symmetry.space_group_name_H-M   'P 1'
#
loop_
_entity.id
_entity.type
_entity.pdbx_description
1 polymer ?
#
loop_
_entity_poly.entity_id
_entity_poly.type
_entity_poly.pdbx_seq_one_letter_code
_entity_poly.pdbx_strand_id
1 'polypeptide(L)'
;MKIEGPLAISIVDDDVQNKRTLEINFTEEFQQLESSQQLSEMKKYIQLLFQNAQSLQDKQAEKDGLLLVMQICEQLLPHLQQDELDLAETILFEMGLATDPRPEISVSIADFKIN
;
A
#
# COMPACT_ATOMS: atom_id res chain seq x y z
N MET A 1 -4.86 4.29 15.82
CA MET A 1 -5.32 2.97 15.34
C MET A 1 -4.09 2.29 14.78
N LYS A 2 -3.58 1.23 15.41
CA LYS A 2 -2.53 0.40 14.80
C LYS A 2 -3.25 -0.63 13.95
N ILE A 3 -3.16 -0.48 12.63
CA ILE A 3 -3.60 -1.54 11.74
C ILE A 3 -2.44 -2.53 11.73
N GLU A 4 -2.54 -3.58 12.54
CA GLU A 4 -1.62 -4.71 12.46
C GLU A 4 -1.93 -5.46 11.17
N GLY A 5 -0.91 -5.76 10.38
CA GLY A 5 -1.07 -6.32 9.04
C GLY A 5 0.27 -6.58 8.37
N PRO A 6 0.26 -7.09 7.13
CA PRO A 6 1.46 -7.44 6.38
C PRO A 6 2.25 -6.21 5.91
N LEU A 7 1.71 -5.00 6.08
CA LEU A 7 2.26 -3.74 5.61
C LEU A 7 2.51 -2.78 6.76
N ALA A 8 3.66 -2.11 6.72
CA ALA A 8 3.95 -0.90 7.46
C ALA A 8 3.87 0.28 6.48
N ILE A 9 3.00 1.25 6.77
CA ILE A 9 2.76 2.40 5.91
C ILE A 9 3.17 3.67 6.63
N SER A 10 4.03 4.46 6.00
CA SER A 10 4.44 5.78 6.46
C SER A 10 4.05 6.83 5.43
N ILE A 11 3.66 8.00 5.90
CA ILE A 11 3.36 9.16 5.05
C ILE A 11 4.56 10.09 5.13
N VAL A 12 5.13 10.43 3.98
CA VAL A 12 6.15 11.44 3.85
C VAL A 12 5.53 12.61 3.09
N ASP A 13 5.44 13.75 3.76
CA ASP A 13 5.05 15.01 3.13
C ASP A 13 6.32 15.69 2.59
N ASP A 14 6.36 15.97 1.29
CA ASP A 14 7.37 16.83 0.67
C ASP A 14 6.79 18.22 0.49
N ASP A 15 7.07 19.09 1.46
CA ASP A 15 6.63 20.48 1.49
C ASP A 15 7.23 21.32 0.34
N VAL A 16 8.35 20.89 -0.26
CA VAL A 16 9.04 21.61 -1.34
C VAL A 16 8.38 21.32 -2.68
N GLN A 17 8.06 20.05 -2.94
CA GLN A 17 7.41 19.61 -4.19
C GLN A 17 5.88 19.68 -4.11
N ASN A 18 5.32 19.99 -2.93
CA ASN A 18 3.88 19.91 -2.67
C ASN A 18 3.35 18.52 -3.10
N LYS A 19 4.05 17.48 -2.66
CA LYS A 19 3.75 16.07 -2.93
C LYS A 19 3.57 15.33 -1.61
N ARG A 20 2.73 14.31 -1.64
CA ARG A 20 2.62 13.34 -0.53
C ARG A 20 3.00 11.97 -1.04
N THR A 21 3.94 11.32 -0.39
CA THR A 21 4.39 9.97 -0.72
C THR A 21 3.96 9.00 0.37
N LEU A 22 3.37 7.88 -0.02
CA LEU A 22 3.19 6.73 0.86
C LEU A 22 4.38 5.80 0.68
N GLU A 23 5.10 5.59 1.76
CA GLU A 23 6.12 4.56 1.84
C GLU A 23 5.49 3.30 2.41
N ILE A 24 5.58 2.21 1.66
CA ILE A 24 5.00 0.92 2.03
C ILE A 24 6.12 -0.09 2.13
N ASN A 25 6.25 -0.69 3.30
CA ASN A 25 7.18 -1.77 3.58
C ASN A 25 6.40 -3.01 4.00
N PHE A 26 6.85 -4.19 3.56
CA PHE A 26 6.32 -5.44 4.10
C PHE A 26 6.94 -5.71 5.46
N THR A 27 6.15 -6.23 6.40
CA THR A 27 6.68 -6.62 7.71
C THR A 27 7.61 -7.83 7.59
N GLU A 28 8.62 -7.93 8.46
CA GLU A 28 9.54 -9.09 8.48
C GLU A 28 8.78 -10.41 8.62
N GLU A 29 7.72 -10.42 9.43
CA GLU A 29 6.83 -11.56 9.63
C GLU A 29 6.18 -12.01 8.32
N PHE A 30 5.76 -11.05 7.47
CA PHE A 30 5.16 -11.35 6.18
C PHE A 30 6.20 -11.80 5.14
N GLN A 31 7.38 -11.18 5.14
CA GLN A 31 8.48 -11.53 4.24
C GLN A 31 8.95 -12.98 4.44
N GLN A 32 8.89 -13.49 5.67
CA GLN A 32 9.30 -14.86 6.01
C GLN A 32 8.25 -15.94 5.68
N LEU A 33 7.03 -15.55 5.29
CA LEU A 33 6.00 -16.50 4.88
C LEU A 33 6.33 -17.10 3.51
N GLU A 34 5.84 -18.32 3.27
CA GLU A 34 5.86 -18.92 1.93
C GLU A 34 4.92 -18.15 0.99
N SER A 35 5.19 -18.11 -0.33
CA SER A 35 4.39 -17.32 -1.29
C SER A 35 2.88 -17.61 -1.23
N SER A 36 2.51 -18.88 -0.99
CA SER A 36 1.09 -19.26 -0.82
C SER A 36 0.45 -18.68 0.45
N GLN A 37 1.22 -18.56 1.53
CA GLN A 37 0.79 -17.95 2.79
C GLN A 37 0.75 -16.43 2.68
N GLN A 38 1.74 -15.82 2.02
CA GLN A 38 1.75 -14.39 1.72
C GLN A 38 0.47 -13.97 0.96
N LEU A 39 0.10 -14.73 -0.08
CA LEU A 39 -1.14 -14.50 -0.82
C LEU A 39 -2.41 -14.65 0.05
N SER A 40 -2.42 -15.64 0.94
CA SER A 40 -3.54 -15.85 1.85
C SER A 40 -3.67 -14.69 2.85
N GLU A 41 -2.56 -14.28 3.46
CA GLU A 41 -2.51 -13.18 4.42
C GLU A 41 -2.85 -11.84 3.78
N MET A 42 -2.35 -11.55 2.58
CA MET A 42 -2.70 -10.34 1.83
C MET A 42 -4.22 -10.29 1.55
N LYS A 43 -4.83 -11.40 1.12
CA LYS A 43 -6.29 -11.47 0.88
C LYS A 43 -7.10 -11.28 2.17
N LYS A 44 -6.67 -11.87 3.28
CA LYS A 44 -7.29 -11.65 4.60
C LYS A 44 -7.18 -10.18 5.02
N TYR A 45 -6.03 -9.58 4.80
CA TYR A 45 -5.78 -8.18 5.12
C TYR A 45 -6.68 -7.24 4.33
N ILE A 46 -6.83 -7.45 3.02
CA ILE A 46 -7.79 -6.71 2.17
C ILE A 46 -9.22 -6.79 2.74
N GLN A 47 -9.66 -7.98 3.13
CA GLN A 47 -10.98 -8.17 3.75
C GLN A 47 -11.11 -7.44 5.09
N LEU A 48 -10.07 -7.47 5.92
CA LEU A 48 -10.02 -6.76 7.20
C LEU A 48 -10.12 -5.24 7.00
N LEU A 49 -9.39 -4.69 6.05
CA LEU A 49 -9.44 -3.26 5.70
C LEU A 49 -10.85 -2.85 5.28
N PHE A 50 -11.49 -3.63 4.41
CA PHE A 50 -12.88 -3.39 4.00
C PHE A 50 -13.84 -3.42 5.19
N GLN A 51 -13.76 -4.44 6.05
CA GLN A 51 -14.61 -4.55 7.24
C GLN A 51 -14.41 -3.37 8.20
N ASN A 52 -13.16 -2.96 8.42
CA ASN A 52 -12.84 -1.79 9.24
C ASN A 52 -13.40 -0.50 8.61
N ALA A 53 -13.28 -0.33 7.30
CA ALA A 53 -13.83 0.82 6.59
C ALA A 53 -15.37 0.89 6.69
N GLN A 54 -16.06 -0.25 6.72
CA GLN A 54 -17.51 -0.31 6.90
C GLN A 54 -17.96 -0.07 8.35
N SER A 55 -17.11 -0.39 9.34
CA SER A 55 -17.45 -0.20 10.75
C SER A 55 -17.24 1.24 11.25
N LEU A 56 -16.45 2.04 10.53
CA LEU A 56 -16.26 3.46 10.80
C LEU A 56 -17.52 4.27 10.43
N GLN A 57 -18.26 4.71 11.45
CA GLN A 57 -19.33 5.69 11.33
C GLN A 57 -18.76 7.10 11.57
N ASP A 58 -19.18 8.07 10.76
CA ASP A 58 -18.86 9.50 10.89
C ASP A 58 -17.35 9.87 10.84
N LYS A 59 -16.50 8.97 10.34
CA LYS A 59 -15.05 9.14 10.17
C LYS A 59 -14.63 8.97 8.71
N GLN A 60 -15.07 9.90 7.87
CA GLN A 60 -14.89 9.79 6.43
C GLN A 60 -13.40 9.77 6.02
N ALA A 61 -12.57 10.63 6.63
CA ALA A 61 -11.15 10.69 6.30
C ALA A 61 -10.41 9.38 6.63
N GLU A 62 -10.69 8.77 7.79
CA GLU A 62 -10.11 7.49 8.17
C GLU A 62 -10.62 6.35 7.29
N LYS A 63 -11.89 6.40 6.89
CA LYS A 63 -12.47 5.45 5.94
C LYS A 63 -11.79 5.55 4.58
N ASP A 64 -11.58 6.76 4.07
CA ASP A 64 -10.90 7.01 2.81
C ASP A 64 -9.45 6.50 2.87
N GLY A 65 -8.77 6.70 4.00
CA GLY A 65 -7.44 6.14 4.25
C GLY A 65 -7.41 4.60 4.19
N LEU A 66 -8.36 3.92 4.85
CA LEU A 66 -8.47 2.45 4.79
C LEU A 66 -8.75 1.93 3.37
N LEU A 67 -9.64 2.61 2.64
CA LEU A 67 -9.99 2.24 1.27
C LEU A 67 -8.82 2.45 0.31
N LEU A 68 -8.02 3.50 0.51
CA LEU A 68 -6.80 3.73 -0.27
C LEU A 68 -5.79 2.61 -0.04
N VAL A 69 -5.53 2.22 1.21
CA VAL A 69 -4.63 1.11 1.52
C VAL A 69 -5.15 -0.20 0.91
N MET A 70 -6.46 -0.43 0.97
CA MET A 70 -7.10 -1.60 0.37
C MET A 70 -6.86 -1.64 -1.14
N GLN A 71 -7.07 -0.53 -1.83
CA GLN A 71 -6.84 -0.43 -3.28
C GLN A 71 -5.37 -0.71 -3.65
N ILE A 72 -4.42 -0.20 -2.85
CA ILE A 72 -2.99 -0.49 -3.06
C ILE A 72 -2.72 -1.98 -2.88
N CYS A 73 -3.24 -2.62 -1.83
CA CYS A 73 -3.09 -4.06 -1.63
C CYS A 73 -3.67 -4.87 -2.79
N GLU A 74 -4.82 -4.46 -3.34
CA GLU A 74 -5.44 -5.09 -4.52
C GLU A 74 -4.56 -4.95 -5.77
N GLN A 75 -3.88 -3.82 -5.95
CA GLN A 75 -2.93 -3.60 -7.04
C GLN A 75 -1.65 -4.44 -6.88
N LEU A 76 -1.18 -4.66 -5.66
CA LEU A 76 0.00 -5.48 -5.37
C LEU A 76 -0.27 -6.98 -5.49
N LEU A 77 -1.50 -7.42 -5.23
CA LEU A 77 -1.89 -8.83 -5.22
C LEU A 77 -1.51 -9.63 -6.49
N PRO A 78 -1.73 -9.14 -7.73
CA PRO A 78 -1.31 -9.87 -8.94
C PRO A 78 0.22 -10.05 -9.02
N HIS A 79 0.99 -9.02 -8.65
CA HIS A 79 2.44 -9.07 -8.67
C HIS A 79 2.99 -10.01 -7.58
N LEU A 80 2.35 -10.01 -6.40
CA LEU A 80 2.64 -11.00 -5.34
C LEU A 80 2.34 -12.42 -5.82
N GLN A 81 1.29 -12.62 -6.63
CA GLN A 81 0.92 -13.93 -7.16
C GLN A 81 1.90 -14.44 -8.23
N GLN A 82 2.52 -13.52 -8.96
CA GLN A 82 3.49 -13.83 -10.00
C GLN A 82 4.94 -13.89 -9.48
N ASP A 83 5.15 -13.67 -8.16
CA ASP A 83 6.48 -13.58 -7.53
C ASP A 83 7.32 -12.44 -8.15
N GLU A 84 6.64 -11.37 -8.58
CA GLU A 84 7.24 -10.18 -9.21
C GLU A 84 7.50 -9.04 -8.22
N LEU A 85 7.13 -9.21 -6.94
CA LEU A 85 7.41 -8.24 -5.88
C LEU A 85 8.58 -8.70 -5.03
N ASP A 86 9.64 -7.87 -4.97
CA ASP A 86 10.65 -8.01 -3.93
C ASP A 86 10.10 -7.43 -2.62
N LEU A 87 9.81 -8.30 -1.65
CA LEU A 87 9.23 -7.88 -0.37
C LEU A 87 10.24 -7.16 0.54
N ALA A 88 11.53 -7.20 0.22
CA ALA A 88 12.56 -6.45 0.94
C ALA A 88 12.64 -4.99 0.49
N GLU A 89 12.03 -4.63 -0.64
CA GLU A 89 12.03 -3.28 -1.17
C GLU A 89 10.91 -2.41 -0.59
N THR A 90 11.19 -1.12 -0.45
CA THR A 90 10.19 -0.11 -0.11
C THR A 90 9.44 0.31 -1.36
N ILE A 91 8.11 0.20 -1.34
CA ILE A 91 7.26 0.67 -2.42
C ILE A 91 6.85 2.12 -2.12
N LEU A 92 7.11 3.02 -3.08
CA LEU A 92 6.75 4.43 -3.00
C LEU A 92 5.54 4.72 -3.87
N PHE A 93 4.46 5.18 -3.26
CA PHE A 93 3.29 5.68 -3.99
C PHE A 93 3.21 7.20 -3.86
N GLU A 94 3.47 7.90 -4.96
CA GLU A 94 3.27 9.34 -5.01
C GLU A 94 1.79 9.68 -5.20
N MET A 95 1.25 10.51 -4.32
CA MET A 95 -0.05 11.13 -4.45
C MET A 95 0.16 12.60 -4.81
N GLY A 96 -0.25 12.98 -6.02
CA GLY A 96 -0.33 14.38 -6.40
C GLY A 96 -1.32 15.12 -5.50
N LEU A 97 -0.94 16.28 -4.98
CA LEU A 97 -1.91 17.17 -4.34
C LEU A 97 -2.91 17.66 -5.40
N ALA A 98 -4.17 17.79 -5.01
CA ALA A 98 -5.36 17.96 -5.86
C ALA A 98 -5.43 19.28 -6.67
N THR A 99 -4.30 19.88 -7.05
CA THR A 99 -4.22 20.97 -8.03
C THR A 99 -4.04 20.48 -9.46
N ASP A 100 -3.84 19.17 -9.69
CA ASP A 100 -3.89 18.55 -11.01
C ASP A 100 -5.17 17.68 -11.16
N PRO A 101 -6.08 17.98 -12.10
CA PRO A 101 -7.32 17.21 -12.31
C PRO A 101 -7.10 15.79 -12.87
N ARG A 102 -5.86 15.34 -13.00
CA ARG A 102 -5.53 13.98 -13.46
C ARG A 102 -4.71 13.27 -12.39
N PRO A 103 -5.26 12.25 -11.68
CA PRO A 103 -4.43 11.37 -10.87
C PRO A 103 -3.60 10.50 -11.80
N GLU A 104 -2.39 10.94 -12.15
CA GLU A 104 -1.38 10.06 -12.73
C GLU A 104 -0.78 9.23 -11.59
N ILE A 105 -1.30 8.02 -11.37
CA ILE A 105 -0.67 7.04 -10.49
C ILE A 105 0.62 6.60 -11.19
N SER A 106 1.74 7.20 -10.80
CA SER A 106 3.07 6.79 -11.26
C SER A 106 3.66 5.84 -10.23
N VAL A 107 3.67 4.54 -10.53
CA VAL A 107 4.43 3.57 -9.74
C VAL A 107 5.89 3.69 -10.17
N SER A 108 6.73 4.33 -9.35
CA SER A 108 8.17 4.30 -9.53
C SER A 108 8.74 3.16 -8.68
N ILE A 109 9.16 2.09 -9.35
CA ILE A 109 10.01 1.07 -8.74
C ILE A 109 11.41 1.67 -8.68
N ALA A 110 11.97 1.82 -7.49
CA ALA A 110 13.34 2.29 -7.32
C ALA A 110 14.30 1.28 -7.97
N ASP A 111 15.00 1.71 -9.02
CA ASP A 111 16.16 1.04 -9.64
C ASP A 111 15.99 -0.42 -10.11
N PHE A 112 15.09 -0.66 -11.08
CA PHE A 112 15.21 -1.84 -11.96
C PHE A 112 16.39 -1.66 -12.93
N LYS A 113 17.59 -2.11 -12.54
CA LYS A 113 18.72 -2.23 -13.46
C LYS A 113 18.57 -3.47 -14.35
N ILE A 114 18.38 -3.26 -15.64
CA ILE A 114 18.57 -4.32 -16.66
C ILE A 114 20.06 -4.38 -17.01
N ASN A 115 20.68 -5.51 -16.63
CA ASN A 115 22.05 -5.99 -16.90
C ASN A 115 23.22 -5.21 -16.28
#